data_AF-A0A918U4G8-F1
#
_entry.id   AF-A0A918U4G8-F1
#
_cell.length_a   1.000
_cell.length_b   1.000
_cell.length_c   1.000
_cell.angle_alpha   90.00
_cell.angle_beta   90.00
_cell.angle_gamma   90.00
#
_symmetry.space_group_name_H-M   'P 1'
#
loop_
_entity.id
_entity.type
_entity.pdbx_description
1 polymer ?
#
loop_
_entity_poly.entity_id
_entity_poly.type
_entity_poly.pdbx_seq_one_letter_code
_entity_poly.pdbx_strand_id
1 'polypeptide(L)' 'MDIRRRNNVTVVGPVTGPDGGAAAGPAVVLAHGFGCDQNMWRLVVPAPAERYRVVLFDYGSARP' A
#
# COMPACT_ATOMS: atom_id res chain seq x y z
N MET A 1 -4.17 -21.22 4.27
CA MET A 1 -3.18 -20.39 3.53
C MET A 1 -3.57 -18.93 3.74
N ASP A 2 -2.73 -18.11 4.36
CA ASP A 2 -2.99 -16.67 4.49
C ASP A 2 -2.46 -15.93 3.26
N ILE A 3 -3.39 -15.42 2.44
CA ILE A 3 -3.06 -14.74 1.18
C ILE A 3 -2.35 -13.40 1.39
N ARG A 4 -2.62 -12.70 2.50
CA ARG A 4 -1.97 -11.41 2.78
C ARG A 4 -0.53 -11.62 3.19
N ARG A 5 -0.28 -12.62 4.03
CA ARG A 5 1.07 -13.02 4.42
C ARG A 5 1.87 -13.55 3.23
N ARG A 6 1.25 -14.33 2.33
CA ARG A 6 1.92 -14.86 1.13
C ARG A 6 2.42 -13.75 0.18
N ASN A 7 1.67 -12.66 0.03
CA ASN A 7 1.99 -11.58 -0.91
C ASN A 7 2.55 -10.34 -0.19
N ASN A 8 3.05 -10.49 1.05
CA ASN A 8 3.63 -9.42 1.86
C ASN A 8 2.82 -8.11 1.80
N VAL A 9 1.52 -8.18 2.08
CA VAL A 9 0.62 -7.02 1.91
C VAL A 9 0.80 -6.03 3.07
N THR A 10 1.13 -4.79 2.73
CA THR A 10 1.18 -3.66 3.68
C THR A 10 0.07 -2.65 3.34
N VAL A 11 -0.61 -2.15 4.37
CA VAL A 11 -1.65 -1.12 4.21
C VAL A 11 -1.32 0.05 5.12
N VAL A 12 -1.29 1.25 4.56
CA VAL A 12 -1.01 2.50 5.29
C VAL A 12 -2.03 3.59 4.93
N GLY A 13 -2.05 4.64 5.73
CA GLY A 13 -2.96 5.78 5.56
C GLY A 13 -4.21 5.71 6.44
N PRO A 14 -5.04 6.75 6.40
CA PRO A 14 -6.13 6.94 7.35
C PRO A 14 -7.32 6.02 7.05
N VAL A 15 -8.11 5.73 8.09
CA VAL A 15 -9.36 4.96 7.99
C VAL A 15 -10.55 5.90 7.69
N THR A 16 -10.46 7.14 8.17
CA THR A 16 -11.44 8.21 8.00
C THR A 16 -10.86 9.36 7.19
N GLY A 17 -11.72 10.15 6.56
CA GLY A 17 -11.35 11.36 5.88
C GLY A 17 -10.72 12.39 6.83
N PRO A 18 -10.02 13.39 6.29
CA PRO A 18 -9.33 14.42 7.08
C PRO A 18 -10.27 15.27 7.95
N ASP A 19 -11.58 15.23 7.68
CA ASP A 19 -12.63 15.90 8.47
C ASP A 19 -13.18 15.04 9.63
N GLY A 20 -12.69 13.80 9.79
CA GLY A 20 -13.12 12.86 10.83
C GLY A 20 -14.53 12.30 10.66
N GLY A 21 -15.24 12.65 9.58
CA GLY A 21 -16.63 12.26 9.34
C GLY A 21 -16.84 11.37 8.10
N ALA A 22 -16.06 11.59 7.03
CA ALA A 22 -16.16 10.78 5.81
C ALA A 22 -15.27 9.53 5.88
N ALA A 23 -15.51 8.55 4.99
CA ALA A 23 -14.54 7.49 4.74
C ALA A 23 -13.26 8.09 4.11
N ALA A 24 -12.10 7.48 4.36
CA ALA A 24 -10.88 7.87 3.66
C ALA A 24 -11.07 7.85 2.12
N GLY A 25 -10.24 8.61 1.40
CA GLY A 25 -10.27 8.63 -0.06
C GLY A 25 -10.12 7.23 -0.67
N PRO A 26 -10.38 7.07 -1.99
CA PRO A 26 -10.30 5.78 -2.65
C PRO A 26 -8.95 5.09 -2.40
N ALA A 27 -8.97 3.76 -2.35
CA ALA A 27 -7.75 3.00 -2.15
C ALA A 27 -6.79 3.21 -3.33
N VAL A 28 -5.52 3.48 -3.02
CA VAL A 28 -4.43 3.57 -3.99
C VAL A 28 -3.58 2.31 -3.88
N VAL A 29 -3.39 1.61 -4.99
CA VAL A 29 -2.59 0.39 -5.03
C VAL A 29 -1.30 0.68 -5.79
N LEU A 30 -0.14 0.44 -5.16
CA LEU A 30 1.16 0.62 -5.81
C LEU A 30 1.78 -0.74 -6.12
N ALA A 31 1.91 -1.05 -7.41
CA ALA A 31 2.56 -2.26 -7.91
C ALA A 31 4.00 -1.93 -8.34
N HIS A 32 4.99 -2.63 -7.79
CA HIS A 32 6.40 -2.49 -8.20
C HIS A 32 6.66 -3.08 -9.60
N GLY A 33 7.86 -2.89 -10.17
CA GLY A 33 8.28 -3.55 -11.42
C GLY A 33 8.88 -4.95 -11.21
N PHE A 34 9.25 -5.63 -12.29
CA PHE A 34 9.91 -6.94 -12.23
C PHE A 34 11.23 -6.90 -11.43
N GLY A 35 11.51 -7.94 -10.65
CA GLY A 35 12.73 -8.10 -9.84
C GLY A 35 12.83 -7.18 -8.62
N CYS A 36 11.76 -6.44 -8.32
CA CYS A 36 11.70 -5.48 -7.22
C CYS A 36 10.72 -5.94 -6.12
N ASP A 37 10.60 -5.13 -5.06
CA ASP A 37 9.63 -5.30 -3.98
C ASP A 37 9.00 -3.95 -3.59
N GLN A 38 8.05 -3.98 -2.66
CA GLN A 38 7.32 -2.79 -2.21
C GLN A 38 8.19 -1.66 -1.63
N ASN A 39 9.44 -1.93 -1.20
CA ASN A 39 10.33 -0.89 -0.67
C ASN A 39 10.74 0.15 -1.70
N MET A 40 10.53 -0.10 -3.00
CA MET A 40 10.67 0.92 -4.05
C MET A 40 9.85 2.17 -3.74
N TRP A 41 8.71 2.00 -3.08
CA TRP A 41 7.77 3.07 -2.80
C TRP A 41 8.03 3.80 -1.48
N ARG A 42 9.10 3.47 -0.72
CA ARG A 42 9.32 4.03 0.63
C ARG A 42 9.33 5.56 0.70
N LEU A 43 9.76 6.22 -0.38
CA LEU A 43 9.79 7.69 -0.48
C LEU A 43 8.54 8.28 -1.14
N VAL A 44 7.75 7.45 -1.83
CA VAL A 44 6.52 7.87 -2.51
C VAL A 44 5.33 7.75 -1.57
N VAL A 45 5.28 6.68 -0.75
CA VAL A 45 4.18 6.33 0.15
C VAL A 45 3.74 7.45 1.12
N PRO A 46 4.64 8.25 1.74
CA PRO A 46 4.23 9.22 2.74
C PRO A 46 3.21 10.24 2.24
N ALA A 47 3.38 10.79 1.04
CA ALA A 47 2.52 11.84 0.49
C ALA A 47 1.06 11.39 0.23
N PRO A 48 0.78 10.29 -0.51
CA PRO A 48 -0.58 9.80 -0.69
C PRO A 48 -1.18 9.23 0.60
N ALA A 49 -0.37 8.69 1.53
CA ALA A 49 -0.85 8.14 2.78
C ALA A 49 -1.43 9.20 3.73
N GLU A 50 -1.24 10.50 3.49
CA GLU A 50 -1.92 11.56 4.26
C GLU A 50 -3.44 11.62 3.99
N ARG A 51 -3.88 11.18 2.80
CA ARG A 51 -5.26 11.38 2.33
C ARG A 51 -5.95 10.10 1.85
N TYR A 52 -5.17 9.11 1.45
CA TYR A 52 -5.65 7.88 0.84
C TYR A 52 -5.19 6.66 1.63
N ARG A 53 -6.00 5.61 1.57
CA ARG A 53 -5.59 4.29 2.00
C ARG A 53 -4.68 3.69 0.92
N VAL A 54 -3.40 3.55 1.21
CA VAL A 54 -2.40 3.00 0.29
C VAL A 54 -2.19 1.52 0.59
N VAL A 55 -2.22 0.69 -0.47
CA VAL A 55 -1.97 -0.76 -0.41
C VAL A 55 -0.71 -1.08 -1.22
N LEU A 56 0.23 -1.74 -0.56
CA LEU A 56 1.46 -2.29 -1.12
C LEU A 56 1.39 -3.80 -1.05
N PHE A 57 2.01 -4.48 -2.01
CA PHE A 57 2.10 -5.94 -2.04
C PHE A 57 3.31 -6.35 -2.87
N ASP A 58 3.85 -7.51 -2.55
CA ASP A 58 4.91 -8.15 -3.33
C ASP A 58 4.28 -9.22 -4.24
N TYR A 59 4.52 -9.08 -5.55
CA TYR A 59 4.08 -10.05 -6.54
C TYR A 59 5.27 -10.60 -7.33
N GLY A 60 5.02 -11.65 -8.12
CA GLY A 60 6.05 -12.53 -8.69
C GLY A 60 7.34 -11.81 -9.11
N SER A 61 8.48 -12.41 -8.76
CA SER A 61 9.88 -11.92 -8.86
C SER A 61 10.41 -11.04 -7.72
N ALA A 62 9.58 -10.62 -6.76
CA ALA A 62 10.08 -10.14 -5.47
C ALA A 62 10.81 -11.26 -4.72
N ARG A 63 11.90 -10.95 -4.01
CA ARG A 63 12.68 -11.99 -3.30
C ARG A 63 11.82 -12.74 -2.27
N PRO A 64 12.06 -14.05 -2.08
CA PRO A 64 11.27 -14.89 -1.18
C PRO A 64 11.36 -14.48 0.29
#